data_AF-A0A1H9UQV4-F1
#
_entry.id   AF-A0A1H9UQV4-F1
#
_cell.length_a   1.000
_cell.length_b   1.000
_cell.length_c   1.000
_cell.angle_alpha   90.00
_cell.angle_beta   90.00
_cell.angle_gamma   90.00
#
_symmetry.space_group_name_H-M   'P 1'
#
loop_
_entity.id
_entity.type
_entity.pdbx_description
1 polymer ?
#
loop_
_entity_poly.entity_id
_entity_poly.type
_entity_poly.pdbx_seq_one_letter_code
_entity_poly.pdbx_strand_id
1 'polypeptide(L)' 'MSQTSTFQSLVGYFGTQIKTAELLKVDQATVSGWVRGKHGMSPAVALRAQKLTGGAFTAAQLCPSVFTEPPLDEVASQ' A
#
# COMPACT_ATOMS: atom_id res chain seq x y z
N MET A 1 17.08 -5.55 -14.55
CA MET A 1 16.42 -5.80 -13.26
C MET A 1 15.07 -5.11 -13.31
N SER A 2 13.97 -5.86 -13.31
CA SER A 2 12.63 -5.26 -13.43
C SER A 2 12.32 -4.43 -12.19
N GLN A 3 11.90 -3.19 -12.38
CA GLN A 3 11.55 -2.27 -11.30
C GLN A 3 10.34 -2.84 -10.53
N THR A 4 10.51 -3.16 -9.25
CA THR A 4 9.47 -3.72 -8.38
C THR A 4 8.44 -2.65 -8.03
N SER A 5 7.16 -2.88 -8.30
CA SER A 5 6.10 -1.91 -7.95
C SER A 5 5.88 -1.86 -6.43
N THR A 6 5.37 -0.74 -5.90
CA THR A 6 5.01 -0.59 -4.47
C THR A 6 4.14 -1.75 -3.98
N PHE A 7 3.21 -2.23 -4.81
CA PHE A 7 2.36 -3.37 -4.50
C PHE A 7 3.11 -4.70 -4.44
N GLN A 8 4.13 -4.91 -5.30
CA GLN A 8 4.99 -6.09 -5.20
C GLN A 8 5.82 -6.07 -3.92
N SER A 9 6.36 -4.90 -3.54
CA SER A 9 7.08 -4.73 -2.27
C SER A 9 6.17 -4.96 -1.07
N LEU A 10 4.92 -4.48 -1.10
CA LEU A 10 3.92 -4.73 -0.06
C LEU A 10 3.60 -6.22 0.08
N VAL A 11 3.42 -6.92 -1.05
CA VAL A 11 3.22 -8.37 -1.07
C VAL A 11 4.44 -9.10 -0.52
N GLY A 12 5.65 -8.65 -0.85
CA GLY A 12 6.89 -9.19 -0.28
C GLY A 12 6.99 -8.99 1.23
N TYR A 13 6.57 -7.84 1.74
CA TYR A 13 6.53 -7.53 3.17
C TYR A 13 5.61 -8.49 3.94
N PHE A 14 4.41 -8.78 3.41
CA PHE A 14 3.50 -9.74 4.04
C PHE A 14 3.85 -11.21 3.73
N GLY A 15 4.55 -11.45 2.63
CA GLY A 15 5.09 -12.74 2.17
C GLY A 15 4.42 -13.28 0.91
N THR A 16 3.09 -13.25 0.82
CA THR A 16 2.35 -13.77 -0.35
C THR A 16 1.12 -12.91 -0.67
N GLN A 17 0.60 -13.02 -1.90
CA GLN A 17 -0.62 -12.31 -2.29
C GLN A 17 -1.83 -12.77 -1.48
N ILE A 18 -1.91 -14.06 -1.13
CA ILE A 18 -3.00 -14.62 -0.30
C ILE A 18 -2.94 -14.01 1.11
N LYS A 19 -1.77 -14.05 1.76
CA LYS A 19 -1.60 -13.48 3.10
C LYS A 19 -1.83 -11.97 3.13
N THR A 20 -1.43 -11.26 2.07
CA THR A 20 -1.74 -9.84 1.89
C THR A 20 -3.26 -9.61 1.83
N ALA A 21 -3.97 -10.42 1.05
CA ALA A 21 -5.43 -10.36 0.91
C ALA A 21 -6.13 -10.59 2.26
N GLU A 22 -5.74 -11.63 2.99
CA GLU A 22 -6.30 -11.95 4.31
C GLU A 22 -6.09 -10.81 5.32
N LEU A 23 -4.85 -10.32 5.44
CA LEU A 23 -4.51 -9.22 6.36
C LEU A 23 -5.22 -7.93 5.99
N LEU A 24 -5.32 -7.63 4.70
CA LEU A 24 -6.00 -6.45 4.20
C LEU A 24 -7.51 -6.63 4.03
N LYS A 25 -8.07 -7.79 4.34
CA LYS A 25 -9.49 -8.13 4.19
C LYS A 25 -10.04 -7.82 2.79
N VAL A 26 -9.33 -8.27 1.76
CA VAL A 26 -9.73 -8.21 0.35
C VAL A 26 -9.52 -9.57 -0.31
N ASP A 27 -10.05 -9.77 -1.51
CA ASP A 27 -9.76 -10.99 -2.28
C ASP A 27 -8.34 -10.98 -2.86
N GLN A 28 -7.73 -12.16 -2.98
CA GLN A 28 -6.41 -12.31 -3.63
C GLN A 28 -6.42 -11.81 -5.08
N ALA A 29 -7.56 -11.92 -5.79
CA ALA A 29 -7.73 -11.37 -7.13
C ALA A 29 -7.51 -9.84 -7.17
N THR A 30 -7.93 -9.13 -6.12
CA THR A 30 -7.72 -7.69 -5.96
C THR A 30 -6.24 -7.37 -5.82
N VAL A 31 -5.52 -8.12 -4.99
CA VAL A 31 -4.06 -7.99 -4.81
C VAL A 31 -3.32 -8.26 -6.12
N SER A 32 -3.75 -9.30 -6.83
CA SER A 32 -3.27 -9.68 -8.15
C SER A 32 -3.46 -8.57 -9.20
N GLY A 33 -4.57 -7.83 -9.11
CA GLY A 33 -4.85 -6.65 -9.93
C GLY A 33 -3.89 -5.48 -9.65
N TRP A 34 -3.60 -5.20 -8.39
CA TRP A 34 -2.63 -4.16 -7.99
C TRP A 34 -1.22 -4.47 -8.48
N VAL A 35 -0.75 -5.71 -8.26
CA VAL A 35 0.60 -6.16 -8.67
C VAL A 35 0.80 -6.06 -10.18
N ARG A 36 -0.27 -6.25 -10.96
CA ARG A 36 -0.28 -6.15 -12.43
C ARG A 36 -0.59 -4.74 -12.95
N GLY A 37 -0.83 -3.77 -12.06
CA GLY A 37 -1.15 -2.40 -12.43
C GLY A 37 -2.52 -2.21 -13.10
N LYS A 38 -3.48 -3.13 -12.90
CA LYS A 38 -4.83 -3.02 -13.49
C LYS A 38 -5.67 -1.92 -12.85
N HIS A 39 -5.55 -1.77 -11.52
CA HIS A 39 -6.26 -0.77 -10.74
C HIS A 39 -5.44 -0.46 -9.47
N GLY A 40 -5.75 0.67 -8.84
CA GLY A 40 -5.14 1.08 -7.58
C GLY A 40 -5.79 0.44 -6.34
N MET A 41 -5.25 0.79 -5.18
CA MET A 41 -5.80 0.44 -3.88
C MET A 41 -6.80 1.50 -3.41
N SER A 42 -7.90 1.09 -2.77
CA SER A 42 -8.88 2.03 -2.22
C SER A 42 -8.34 2.71 -0.94
N PRO A 43 -8.85 3.90 -0.58
CA PRO A 43 -8.32 4.64 0.56
C PRO A 43 -8.40 3.87 1.90
N ALA A 44 -9.51 3.16 2.13
CA ALA A 44 -9.70 2.36 3.34
C ALA A 44 -8.69 1.22 3.47
N VAL A 45 -8.30 0.61 2.35
CA VAL A 45 -7.32 -0.48 2.32
C VAL A 45 -5.90 0.08 2.48
N ALA A 46 -5.61 1.24 1.88
CA ALA A 46 -4.32 1.92 2.02
C ALA A 46 -4.02 2.30 3.48
N LEU A 47 -5.00 2.87 4.20
CA LEU A 47 -4.85 3.16 5.63
C LEU A 47 -4.65 1.90 6.47
N ARG A 48 -5.34 0.80 6.15
CA ARG A 48 -5.16 -0.49 6.82
C ARG A 48 -3.77 -1.05 6.60
N ALA A 49 -3.27 -1.00 5.36
CA ALA A 49 -1.92 -1.42 5.02
C ALA A 49 -0.87 -0.58 5.77
N GLN A 50 -1.03 0.74 5.81
CA GLN A 50 -0.14 1.61 6.57
C GLN A 50 -0.11 1.25 8.06
N LYS A 51 -1.27 1.03 8.67
CA LYS A 51 -1.36 0.64 10.08
C LYS A 51 -0.70 -0.72 10.35
N LEU A 52 -0.92 -1.71 9.49
CA LEU A 52 -0.36 -3.06 9.63
C LEU A 52 1.14 -3.14 9.35
N THR A 53 1.66 -2.21 8.55
CA THR A 53 3.08 -2.12 8.21
C THR A 53 3.85 -1.16 9.11
N GLY A 54 3.19 -0.55 10.11
CA GLY A 54 3.82 0.43 11.00
C GLY A 54 4.33 1.67 10.26
N GLY A 55 3.74 2.02 9.12
CA GLY A 55 4.19 3.14 8.30
C GLY A 55 5.27 2.81 7.26
N ALA A 56 5.72 1.55 7.13
CA ALA A 56 6.68 1.18 6.08
C ALA A 56 6.11 1.38 4.66
N PHE A 57 4.78 1.34 4.52
CA PHE A 57 4.07 1.73 3.30
C PHE A 57 3.00 2.75 3.70
N THR A 58 3.06 3.95 3.15
CA THR A 58 2.11 5.00 3.52
C THR A 58 0.88 5.00 2.63
N ALA A 59 -0.22 5.54 3.12
CA ALA A 59 -1.45 5.62 2.34
C ALA A 59 -1.27 6.48 1.07
N ALA A 60 -0.38 7.48 1.09
CA ALA A 60 -0.02 8.27 -0.09
C ALA A 60 0.71 7.45 -1.15
N GLN A 61 1.63 6.56 -0.75
CA GLN A 61 2.31 5.65 -1.67
C GLN A 61 1.36 4.62 -2.29
N LEU A 62 0.36 4.15 -1.54
CA LEU A 62 -0.56 3.10 -1.96
C LEU A 62 -1.80 3.62 -2.68
N CYS A 63 -2.26 4.84 -2.37
CA CYS A 63 -3.45 5.48 -2.91
C CYS A 63 -3.20 6.98 -3.15
N PRO A 64 -2.33 7.32 -4.13
CA PRO A 64 -1.91 8.71 -4.39
C PRO A 64 -3.03 9.60 -4.96
N SER A 65 -4.14 9.01 -5.41
CA SER A 65 -5.30 9.77 -5.90
C SER A 65 -6.12 10.42 -4.78
N VAL A 66 -5.89 10.02 -3.52
CA VAL A 66 -6.66 10.51 -2.36
C VAL A 66 -5.76 11.08 -1.28
N PHE A 67 -4.59 10.48 -1.05
CA PHE A 67 -3.66 10.96 -0.04
C PHE A 67 -2.48 11.66 -0.69
N THR A 68 -2.10 12.79 -0.12
CA THR A 68 -0.84 13.48 -0.40
C THR A 68 -0.02 13.43 0.88
N GLU A 69 1.22 12.98 0.80
CA GLU A 69 2.16 13.14 1.91
C GLU A 69 2.58 14.61 1.97
N PRO A 70 2.37 15.31 3.10
CA PRO A 70 2.92 16.65 3.26
C PRO A 70 4.45 16.58 3.24
N PRO A 71 5.14 17.60 2.68
CA PRO A 71 6.59 17.70 2.76
C PRO A 71 7.05 17.64 4.21
N LEU A 72 8.14 16.91 4.48
CA LEU A 72 8.67 16.60 5.81
C LEU A 72 9.05 17.84 6.65
N ASP A 73 9.01 19.05 6.10
CA ASP A 73 9.40 20.29 6.77
C ASP A 73 8.32 20.95 7.65
N GLU A 74 7.05 20.48 7.63
CA GLU A 74 5.95 21.15 8.36
C GLU A 74 5.58 20.53 9.71
N VAL A 75 6.10 19.35 10.08
CA VAL A 75 5.63 18.62 11.27
C VAL A 75 6.48 18.88 12.53
N ALA A 76 7.50 19.75 12.44
CA ALA A 76 8.40 20.08 13.54
C ALA A 76 8.22 21.51 14.03
N SER A 77 7.01 21.93 14.40
CA SER A 77 6.77 23.14 15.21
C SER A 77 5.32 23.20 15.69
N GLN A 78 4.98 22.52 16.78
CA GLN A 78 4.03 22.98 17.81
C GLN A 78 4.41 22.36 19.15
#